data_AF-A0A1H9U4J9-F1
#
_entry.id   AF-A0A1H9U4J9-F1
#
_cell.length_a   1.000
_cell.length_b   1.000
_cell.length_c   1.000
_cell.angle_alpha   90.00
_cell.angle_beta   90.00
_cell.angle_gamma   90.00
#
_symmetry.space_group_name_H-M   'P 1'
#
loop_
_entity.id
_entity.type
_entity.pdbx_description
1 polymer ?
#
loop_
_entity_poly.entity_id
_entity_poly.type
_entity_poly.pdbx_seq_one_letter_code
_entity_poly.pdbx_strand_id
1 'polypeptide(L)'
;MGTINTNKSAAKHCVIFCRHQNETPFDVLEKFIEWTKEKNIKSYIEISKMLYTTPQEANRLLNLAVLPDDRVEKRMKEVMHESKRI
;
A
#
# COMPACT_ATOMS: atom_id res chain seq x y z
N MET A 1 51.89 -7.41 -32.44
CA MET A 1 50.41 -7.39 -32.61
C MET A 1 49.83 -8.41 -31.65
N GLY A 2 49.16 -7.97 -30.57
CA GLY A 2 48.44 -8.84 -29.64
C GLY A 2 46.98 -8.42 -29.64
N THR A 3 46.09 -9.32 -30.04
CA THR A 3 44.68 -9.07 -30.27
C THR A 3 43.92 -8.84 -28.95
N ILE A 4 43.13 -7.77 -28.94
CA ILE A 4 42.21 -7.42 -27.87
C ILE A 4 41.09 -8.45 -27.84
N ASN A 5 41.12 -9.38 -26.89
CA ASN A 5 40.01 -10.31 -26.69
C ASN A 5 39.05 -9.74 -25.64
N THR A 6 38.26 -8.73 -26.03
CA THR A 6 37.15 -8.26 -25.21
C THR A 6 36.06 -9.32 -25.22
N ASN A 7 35.96 -10.09 -24.14
CA ASN A 7 34.84 -10.99 -23.85
C ASN A 7 33.55 -10.16 -23.61
N LYS A 8 32.96 -9.62 -24.68
CA LYS A 8 31.70 -8.83 -24.68
C LYS A 8 30.43 -9.69 -24.53
N SER A 9 30.56 -10.98 -24.22
CA SER A 9 29.44 -11.93 -24.19
C SER A 9 28.69 -11.94 -22.85
N ALA A 10 29.37 -11.68 -21.74
CA ALA A 10 28.80 -11.88 -20.39
C ALA A 10 27.65 -10.92 -20.02
N ALA A 11 27.51 -9.77 -20.70
CA ALA A 11 26.47 -8.79 -20.39
C ALA A 11 25.13 -9.05 -21.10
N LYS A 12 25.04 -10.00 -22.04
CA LYS A 12 23.82 -10.23 -22.84
C LYS A 12 22.67 -10.90 -22.08
N HIS A 13 22.93 -11.42 -20.88
CA HIS A 13 21.96 -12.16 -20.07
C HIS A 13 21.82 -11.61 -18.64
N CYS A 14 21.96 -10.29 -18.46
CA CYS A 14 21.60 -9.66 -17.21
C CYS A 14 20.06 -9.59 -17.10
N VAL A 15 19.48 -10.50 -16.32
CA VAL A 15 18.08 -10.38 -15.88
C VAL A 15 18.06 -9.34 -14.77
N ILE A 16 17.63 -8.11 -15.09
CA ILE A 16 17.39 -7.09 -14.06
C ILE A 16 16.12 -7.50 -13.34
N PHE A 17 16.27 -8.04 -12.13
CA PHE A 17 15.13 -8.36 -11.27
C PHE A 17 14.60 -7.08 -10.65
N CYS A 18 13.68 -6.40 -11.35
CA CYS A 18 12.95 -5.28 -10.78
C CYS A 18 11.97 -5.82 -9.74
N ARG A 19 12.38 -5.87 -8.46
CA ARG A 19 11.49 -6.20 -7.34
C ARG A 19 10.46 -5.07 -7.18
N HIS A 20 9.38 -5.11 -7.94
CA HIS A 20 8.17 -4.37 -7.60
C HIS A 20 7.60 -4.99 -6.33
N GLN A 21 7.88 -4.40 -5.17
CA GLN A 21 7.04 -4.62 -4.00
C GLN A 21 5.71 -3.95 -4.30
N ASN A 22 4.80 -4.72 -4.89
CA ASN A 22 3.40 -4.32 -4.94
C ASN A 22 2.95 -4.15 -3.49
N GLU A 23 2.43 -2.97 -3.18
CA GLU A 23 1.88 -2.65 -1.88
C GLU A 23 0.79 -3.67 -1.55
N THR A 24 0.96 -4.39 -0.44
CA THR A 24 0.02 -5.43 -0.02
C THR A 24 -1.21 -4.79 0.65
N PRO A 25 -2.36 -5.50 0.70
CA PRO A 25 -3.53 -5.01 1.45
C PRO A 25 -3.21 -4.71 2.92
N PHE A 26 -2.24 -5.40 3.51
CA PHE A 26 -1.75 -5.13 4.86
C PHE A 26 -0.97 -3.81 4.94
N ASP A 27 -0.07 -3.55 3.99
CA ASP A 27 0.69 -2.28 3.93
C ASP A 27 -0.26 -1.07 3.81
N VAL A 28 -1.34 -1.22 3.04
CA VAL A 28 -2.36 -0.17 2.89
C VAL A 28 -3.11 0.04 4.19
N LEU A 29 -3.49 -1.03 4.88
CA LEU A 29 -4.18 -0.97 6.16
C LEU A 29 -3.33 -0.27 7.24
N GLU A 30 -2.05 -0.62 7.34
CA GLU A 30 -1.12 0.02 8.28
C GLU A 30 -1.00 1.52 8.02
N LYS A 31 -0.79 1.91 6.76
CA LYS A 31 -0.70 3.33 6.36
C LYS A 31 -1.99 4.08 6.62
N PHE A 32 -3.15 3.45 6.42
CA PHE A 32 -4.43 4.05 6.73
C PHE A 32 -4.60 4.27 8.23
N ILE A 33 -4.22 3.30 9.07
CA ILE A 33 -4.26 3.45 10.53
C ILE A 33 -3.33 4.57 10.99
N GLU A 34 -2.12 4.65 10.45
CA GLU A 34 -1.19 5.75 10.73
C GLU A 34 -1.80 7.11 10.33
N TRP A 35 -2.34 7.20 9.12
CA TRP A 35 -3.02 8.40 8.64
C TRP A 35 -4.21 8.82 9.53
N THR A 36 -5.03 7.88 10.00
CA THR A 36 -6.12 8.22 10.94
C THR A 36 -5.61 8.79 12.27
N LYS A 37 -4.47 8.28 12.77
CA LYS A 37 -3.82 8.83 13.98
C LYS A 37 -3.30 10.24 13.73
N GLU A 38 -2.66 10.49 12.59
CA GLU A 38 -2.17 11.83 12.20
C GLU A 38 -3.31 12.85 12.10
N LYS A 39 -4.43 12.46 11.47
CA LYS A 39 -5.63 13.31 11.34
C LYS A 39 -6.48 13.35 12.62
N ASN A 40 -6.07 12.67 13.69
CA ASN A 40 -6.82 12.56 14.96
C ASN A 40 -8.25 12.01 14.80
N ILE A 41 -8.50 11.17 13.80
CA ILE A 41 -9.80 10.53 13.58
C ILE A 41 -9.89 9.31 14.50
N LYS A 42 -10.50 9.49 15.66
CA LYS A 42 -10.60 8.44 16.69
C LYS A 42 -11.89 7.61 16.61
N SER A 43 -12.89 8.11 15.88
CA SER A 43 -14.20 7.48 15.82
C SER A 43 -14.23 6.39 14.74
N TYR A 44 -14.33 5.14 15.15
CA TYR A 44 -14.52 4.01 14.21
C TYR A 44 -15.85 4.11 13.44
N ILE A 45 -16.85 4.83 13.97
CA ILE A 45 -18.12 5.13 13.28
C ILE A 45 -17.89 6.12 12.13
N GLU A 46 -17.01 7.09 12.34
CA GLU A 46 -16.64 8.04 11.28
C GLU A 46 -15.81 7.34 10.19
N ILE A 47 -14.86 6.51 10.60
CA ILE A 47 -14.04 5.69 9.70
C ILE A 47 -14.92 4.73 8.88
N SER A 48 -15.94 4.11 9.50
CA SER A 48 -16.85 3.22 8.77
C SER A 48 -17.66 3.97 7.70
N LYS A 49 -18.05 5.23 7.96
CA LYS A 49 -18.69 6.08 6.96
C LYS A 49 -17.73 6.45 5.83
N MET A 50 -16.47 6.76 6.13
CA MET A 50 -15.45 7.05 5.12
C MET A 50 -15.18 5.87 4.20
N LEU A 51 -15.14 4.66 4.76
CA LEU A 51 -14.85 3.41 4.06
C LEU A 51 -16.08 2.71 3.44
N TYR A 52 -17.28 3.23 3.67
CA TYR A 52 -18.55 2.58 3.31
C TYR A 52 -18.64 1.14 3.83
N THR A 53 -18.28 0.96 5.09
CA THR A 53 -18.32 -0.30 5.83
C THR A 53 -19.21 -0.19 7.07
N THR A 54 -19.49 -1.32 7.72
CA THR A 54 -20.17 -1.31 9.02
C THR A 54 -19.18 -0.84 10.11
N PRO A 55 -19.68 -0.23 11.21
CA PRO A 55 -18.82 0.13 12.34
C PRO A 55 -18.05 -1.06 12.93
N GLN A 56 -18.64 -2.26 12.86
CA GLN A 56 -18.01 -3.49 13.33
C GLN A 56 -16.82 -3.88 12.45
N GLU A 57 -16.97 -3.83 11.13
CA GLU A 57 -15.87 -4.11 10.19
C GLU A 57 -14.77 -3.05 10.31
N ALA A 58 -15.13 -1.77 10.41
CA ALA A 58 -14.15 -0.72 10.65
C ALA A 58 -13.36 -0.95 11.94
N ASN A 59 -14.04 -1.32 13.04
CA ASN A 59 -13.36 -1.66 14.29
C ASN A 59 -12.44 -2.89 14.14
N ARG A 60 -12.84 -3.91 13.38
CA ARG A 60 -12.00 -5.08 13.11
C ARG A 60 -10.75 -4.72 12.30
N LEU A 61 -10.91 -3.88 11.27
CA LEU A 61 -9.80 -3.37 10.44
C LEU A 61 -8.81 -2.57 11.30
N LEU A 62 -9.29 -1.66 12.14
CA LEU A 62 -8.43 -0.84 13.02
C LEU A 62 -7.66 -1.67 14.06
N ASN A 63 -8.22 -2.81 14.47
CA ASN A 63 -7.57 -3.76 15.36
C ASN A 63 -6.73 -4.81 14.61
N LEU A 64 -6.56 -4.67 13.28
CA LEU A 64 -5.84 -5.61 12.41
C LEU A 64 -6.39 -7.05 12.49
N ALA A 65 -7.66 -7.21 12.88
CA ALA A 65 -8.30 -8.52 13.01
C ALA A 65 -8.73 -9.10 11.66
N VAL A 66 -8.89 -8.24 10.65
CA VAL A 66 -9.22 -8.60 9.26
C VAL A 66 -8.40 -7.75 8.30
N LEU A 67 -8.11 -8.28 7.12
CA LEU A 67 -7.52 -7.52 6.02
C LEU A 67 -8.61 -6.81 5.21
N PRO A 68 -8.32 -5.66 4.57
CA PRO A 68 -9.26 -5.01 3.67
C PRO A 68 -9.47 -5.87 2.42
N ASP A 69 -10.70 -5.87 1.91
CA ASP A 69 -10.99 -6.33 0.55
C ASP A 69 -10.58 -5.25 -0.47
N ASP A 70 -10.56 -5.61 -1.75
CA ASP A 70 -10.16 -4.69 -2.84
C ASP A 70 -10.96 -3.37 -2.85
N ARG A 71 -12.23 -3.41 -2.44
CA ARG A 71 -13.11 -2.22 -2.42
C ARG A 71 -12.71 -1.30 -1.27
N VAL A 72 -12.48 -1.85 -0.09
CA VAL A 72 -12.05 -1.13 1.11
C VAL A 72 -10.63 -0.61 0.91
N GLU A 73 -9.72 -1.39 0.34
CA GLU A 73 -8.35 -0.97 0.04
C GLU A 73 -8.34 0.25 -0.89
N LYS A 74 -9.09 0.18 -1.99
CA LYS A 74 -9.24 1.31 -2.91
C LYS A 74 -9.77 2.55 -2.20
N ARG A 75 -10.76 2.38 -1.33
CA ARG A 75 -11.35 3.50 -0.59
C ARG A 75 -10.39 4.11 0.43
N MET A 76 -9.60 3.29 1.13
CA MET A 76 -8.54 3.77 2.03
C MET A 76 -7.54 4.66 1.27
N LYS A 77 -7.10 4.22 0.09
CA LYS A 77 -6.19 4.99 -0.77
C LYS A 77 -6.81 6.32 -1.20
N GLU A 78 -8.06 6.31 -1.68
CA GLU A 78 -8.79 7.52 -2.07
C GLU A 78 -8.85 8.55 -0.94
N VAL A 79 -9.30 8.13 0.25
CA VAL A 79 -9.44 9.01 1.43
C VAL A 79 -8.10 9.64 1.82
N MET A 80 -7.03 8.85 1.81
CA MET A 80 -5.68 9.32 2.12
C MET A 80 -5.15 10.29 1.05
N HIS A 81 -5.46 10.06 -0.22
CA HIS A 81 -5.03 10.92 -1.33
C HIS A 81 -5.82 12.23 -1.42
N GLU A 82 -7.14 12.21 -1.23
CA GLU A 82 -7.98 13.41 -1.17
C GLU A 82 -7.51 14.34 -0.06
N SER A 83 -7.16 13.77 1.09
CA SER A 83 -6.67 14.52 2.25
C SER A 83 -5.29 15.14 2.09
N LYS A 84 -4.54 14.79 1.04
CA LYS A 84 -3.24 15.40 0.67
C LYS A 84 -3.38 16.56 -0.32
N ARG A 85 -4.56 16.75 -0.93
CA ARG A 85 -4.81 17.81 -1.92
C ARG A 85 -5.35 19.11 -1.30
N ILE A 86 -5.62 19.11 -0.01
CA ILE A 86 -6.09 20.24 0.79
C ILE A 86 -4.91 20.76 1.61
#